data_AF-A0A924A7H2-F1
#
_entry.id   AF-A0A924A7H2-F1
#
_cell.length_a   1.000
_cell.length_b   1.000
_cell.length_c   1.000
_cell.angle_alpha   90.00
_cell.angle_beta   90.00
_cell.angle_gamma   90.00
#
_symmetry.space_group_name_H-M   'P 1'
#
loop_
_entity.id
_entity.type
_entity.pdbx_description
1 polymer ?
#
loop_
_entity_poly.entity_id
_entity_poly.type
_entity_poly.pdbx_seq_one_letter_code
_entity_poly.pdbx_strand_id
1 'polypeptide(L)' 'MRTALQVDITFEQVLALVKQLPVKEKIMLTKELEKEGIESKLSGLLKTFTTKELSLKTINEEVEIVRQKMYDGQKH' A
#
# COMPACT_ATOMS: atom_id res chain seq x y z
N MET A 1 38.21 6.86 -7.83
CA MET A 1 37.79 7.13 -6.44
C MET A 1 36.30 7.44 -6.45
N ARG A 2 35.44 6.53 -5.95
CA ARG A 2 34.00 6.81 -5.79
C ARG A 2 33.79 7.24 -4.35
N THR A 3 33.96 8.53 -4.08
CA THR A 3 33.58 9.14 -2.80
C THR A 3 32.06 9.04 -2.68
N ALA A 4 31.58 8.10 -1.87
CA ALA A 4 30.21 8.13 -1.38
C ALA A 4 30.09 9.38 -0.51
N LEU A 5 29.69 10.49 -1.14
CA LEU A 5 29.28 11.71 -0.44
C LEU A 5 28.08 11.31 0.43
N GLN A 6 28.32 11.05 1.71
CA GLN A 6 27.28 11.10 2.72
C GLN A 6 26.85 12.56 2.79
N VAL A 7 25.95 12.93 1.88
CA VAL A 7 25.28 14.21 1.95
C VAL A 7 24.18 14.01 2.99
N ASP A 8 24.38 14.56 4.18
CA ASP A 8 23.32 14.70 5.17
C ASP A 8 22.31 15.72 4.62
N ILE A 9 21.45 15.27 3.71
CA ILE A 9 20.40 16.08 3.09
C ILE A 9 19.23 16.09 4.05
N THR A 10 18.94 17.27 4.58
CA THR A 10 17.75 17.50 5.39
C THR A 10 16.49 17.44 4.54
N PHE A 11 15.36 17.12 5.14
CA PHE A 11 14.07 17.11 4.44
C PHE A 11 13.78 18.43 3.71
N GLU A 12 14.15 19.57 4.31
CA GLU A 12 13.96 20.89 3.71
C GLU A 12 14.77 21.07 2.42
N GLN A 13 15.99 20.52 2.37
CA GLN A 13 16.82 20.56 1.16
C GLN A 13 16.24 19.67 0.06
N VAL A 14 15.74 18.48 0.40
CA VAL A 14 15.00 17.63 -0.56
C VAL A 14 13.77 18.37 -1.09
N LEU A 15 13.01 19.02 -0.20
CA LEU A 15 11.81 19.77 -0.59
C LEU A 15 12.15 20.95 -1.51
N ALA A 16 13.25 21.67 -1.24
CA ALA A 16 13.71 22.75 -2.08
C ALA A 16 14.07 22.26 -3.50
N LEU A 17 14.74 21.12 -3.61
CA LEU A 17 15.07 20.50 -4.90
C LEU A 17 13.81 20.09 -5.66
N VAL A 18 12.87 19.43 -4.99
CA VAL A 18 11.60 19.01 -5.61
C VAL A 18 10.77 20.21 -6.09
N LYS A 19 10.79 21.33 -5.36
CA LYS A 19 10.12 22.57 -5.79
C LYS A 19 10.70 23.18 -7.05
N GLN A 20 12.00 22.99 -7.32
CA GLN A 20 12.67 23.49 -8.51
C GLN A 20 12.45 22.62 -9.76
N LEU A 21 11.92 21.39 -9.60
CA LEU A 21 11.68 20.49 -10.73
C LEU A 21 10.59 21.03 -11.69
N PRO A 22 10.72 20.74 -13.00
CA PRO A 22 9.66 20.96 -13.99
C PRO A 22 8.38 20.20 -13.63
N VAL A 23 7.23 20.72 -14.07
CA VAL A 23 5.90 20.15 -13.74
C VAL A 23 5.79 18.67 -14.13
N LYS A 24 6.35 18.27 -15.28
CA LYS A 24 6.35 16.87 -15.73
C LYS A 24 7.10 15.94 -14.77
N GLU A 25 8.25 16.38 -14.27
CA GLU A 25 9.09 15.61 -13.35
C GLU A 25 8.45 15.53 -11.95
N LYS A 26 7.77 16.61 -11.51
CA LYS A 26 6.96 16.58 -10.27
C LYS A 26 5.83 15.55 -10.34
N ILE A 27 5.15 15.45 -11.49
CA ILE A 27 4.08 14.46 -11.68
C ILE A 27 4.65 13.03 -11.64
N MET A 28 5.80 12.79 -12.27
CA MET A 28 6.48 11.49 -12.20
C MET A 28 6.89 11.14 -10.77
N LEU A 29 7.49 12.08 -10.05
CA LEU A 29 7.91 11.89 -8.66
C LEU A 29 6.73 11.61 -7.74
N THR A 30 5.61 12.32 -7.94
CA THR A 30 4.39 12.11 -7.15
C THR A 30 3.85 10.69 -7.34
N LYS A 31 3.83 10.17 -8.58
CA LYS A 31 3.37 8.79 -8.86
C LYS A 31 4.24 7.73 -8.17
N GLU A 32 5.57 7.92 -8.18
CA GLU A 32 6.47 6.97 -7.55
C GLU A 32 6.35 6.99 -6.01
N LEU A 33 6.27 8.20 -5.42
CA LEU A 33 6.06 8.37 -3.98
C LEU A 33 4.67 7.89 -3.54
N GLU A 34 3.64 8.06 -4.37
CA GLU A 34 2.31 7.51 -4.13
C GLU A 34 2.33 5.98 -4.13
N LYS A 35 3.08 5.34 -5.03
CA LYS A 35 3.20 3.88 -5.07
C LYS A 35 3.84 3.32 -3.80
N GLU A 36 4.95 3.91 -3.35
CA GLU A 36 5.58 3.55 -2.06
C GLU A 36 4.67 3.87 -0.86
N GLY A 37 3.98 5.01 -0.91
CA GLY A 37 3.00 5.41 0.10
C GLY A 37 1.79 4.47 0.17
N ILE A 38 1.29 4.00 -0.98
CA ILE A 38 0.21 3.02 -1.09
C ILE A 38 0.66 1.68 -0.52
N GLU A 39 1.88 1.22 -0.81
CA GLU A 39 2.41 -0.02 -0.21
C GLU A 39 2.51 0.08 1.32
N SER A 40 2.96 1.23 1.85
CA SER A 40 3.03 1.43 3.31
C SER A 40 1.65 1.49 3.97
N LYS A 41 0.68 2.17 3.35
CA LYS A 41 -0.70 2.26 3.82
C LYS A 41 -1.42 0.91 3.71
N LEU A 42 -1.26 0.21 2.59
CA LEU A 42 -1.82 -1.11 2.36
C LEU A 42 -1.20 -2.12 3.34
N SER A 43 0.11 -2.07 3.56
CA SER A 43 0.79 -2.89 4.57
C SER A 43 0.31 -2.56 5.99
N GLY A 44 0.07 -1.28 6.30
CA GLY A 44 -0.52 -0.86 7.58
C GLY A 44 -1.96 -1.36 7.75
N LEU A 45 -2.76 -1.30 6.69
CA LEU A 45 -4.13 -1.79 6.65
C LEU A 45 -4.16 -3.32 6.82
N LEU A 46 -3.35 -4.04 6.05
CA LEU A 46 -3.19 -5.50 6.15
C LEU A 46 -2.67 -5.94 7.51
N LYS A 47 -1.77 -5.17 8.13
CA LYS A 47 -1.32 -5.36 9.53
C LYS A 47 -2.46 -5.18 10.55
N THR A 48 -3.39 -4.28 10.27
CA THR A 48 -4.58 -4.05 11.10
C THR A 48 -5.59 -5.20 10.96
N PHE A 49 -5.69 -5.78 9.76
CA PHE A 49 -6.54 -6.96 9.48
C PHE A 49 -5.87 -8.30 9.79
N THR A 50 -4.60 -8.32 10.20
CA THR A 50 -3.94 -9.59 10.57
C THR A 50 -4.41 -10.01 11.95
N THR A 51 -5.32 -10.99 11.97
CA THR A 51 -5.72 -11.66 13.21
C THR A 51 -4.81 -12.87 13.46
N LYS A 52 -4.47 -13.11 14.74
CA LYS A 52 -3.66 -14.28 15.15
C LYS A 52 -4.46 -15.59 15.13
N GLU A 53 -5.78 -15.51 15.00
CA GLU A 53 -6.72 -16.65 15.14
C GLU A 53 -7.55 -16.88 13.86
N LEU A 54 -6.99 -16.62 12.67
CA LEU A 54 -7.67 -17.02 11.42
C LEU A 54 -7.31 -18.47 11.09
N SER A 55 -8.17 -19.39 11.49
CA SER A 55 -8.02 -20.79 11.12
C SER A 55 -8.56 -21.05 9.71
N LEU A 56 -7.95 -21.98 8.97
CA LEU A 56 -8.46 -22.47 7.68
C LEU A 56 -9.91 -22.96 7.76
N LYS A 57 -10.30 -23.50 8.91
CA LYS A 57 -11.66 -23.93 9.19
C LYS A 57 -12.65 -22.76 9.17
N THR A 58 -12.32 -21.66 9.85
CA THR A 58 -13.14 -20.44 9.90
C THR A 58 -13.32 -19.81 8.52
N ILE A 59 -12.25 -19.82 7.70
CA ILE A 59 -12.33 -19.33 6.32
C ILE A 59 -13.29 -20.20 5.49
N ASN A 60 -13.16 -21.52 5.57
CA ASN A 60 -14.02 -22.44 4.82
C ASN A 60 -15.49 -22.34 5.24
N GLU A 61 -15.76 -22.20 6.54
CA GLU A 61 -17.12 -22.02 7.07
C GLU A 61 -17.78 -20.77 6.46
N GLU A 62 -17.09 -19.63 6.43
CA GLU A 62 -17.66 -18.42 5.82
C GLU A 62 -17.83 -18.49 4.31
N VAL A 63 -16.91 -19.17 3.62
CA VAL A 63 -17.05 -19.41 2.17
C VAL A 63 -18.31 -20.24 1.88
N GLU A 64 -18.59 -21.29 2.65
CA GLU A 64 -19.80 -22.09 2.48
C GLU A 64 -21.07 -21.32 2.84
N ILE A 65 -21.05 -20.47 3.88
CA ILE A 65 -22.18 -19.60 4.23
C ILE A 65 -22.51 -18.66 3.06
N VAL A 66 -21.50 -18.02 2.46
CA VAL A 66 -21.69 -17.12 1.32
C VAL A 66 -22.17 -17.90 0.09
N ARG A 67 -21.59 -19.07 -0.19
CA ARG A 67 -22.00 -19.92 -1.31
C ARG A 67 -23.46 -20.35 -1.19
N GLN A 68 -23.89 -20.75 0.00
CA GLN A 68 -25.28 -21.13 0.25
C GLN A 68 -26.22 -19.94 0.04
N LYS A 69 -25.89 -18.75 0.55
CA LYS A 69 -26.68 -17.52 0.30
C LYS A 69 -26.81 -17.19 -1.18
N MET A 70 -25.75 -17.38 -1.96
CA MET A 70 -25.79 -17.16 -3.40
C MET A 70 -26.71 -18.17 -4.11
N TYR A 71 -26.65 -19.45 -3.73
CA TYR A 71 -27.55 -20.47 -4.27
C TYR A 71 -29.02 -20.22 -3.88
N ASP A 72 -29.27 -19.82 -2.64
CA ASP A 72 -30.63 -19.56 -2.15
C ASP A 72 -31.21 -18.30 -2.82
N GLY A 73 -30.38 -17.28 -3.09
CA GLY A 73 -30.78 -16.08 -3.85
C GLY A 73 -31.00 -16.32 -5.34
N GLN A 74 -30.42 -17.39 -5.92
CA GLN A 74 -30.65 -17.79 -7.32
C GLN A 74 -31.88 -18.69 -7.50
N LYS A 75 -32.43 -19.24 -6.41
CA LYS A 75 -33.64 -20.08 -6.44
C LYS A 75 -34.95 -19.27 -6.36
N HIS A 76 -34.88 -17.94 -6.33
CA HIS A 76 -36.03 -17.03 -6.39
C HIS A 76 -36.10 -16.28 -7.71
#